data_AF-A0A9D9EIU6-F1
#
_entry.id   AF-A0A9D9EIU6-F1
#
_cell.length_a   1.000
_cell.length_b   1.000
_cell.length_c   1.000
_cell.angle_alpha   90.00
_cell.angle_beta   90.00
_cell.angle_gamma   90.00
#
_symmetry.space_group_name_H-M   'P 1'
#
loop_
_entity.id
_entity.type
_entity.pdbx_description
1 polymer ?
#
loop_
_entity_poly.entity_id
_entity_poly.type
_entity_poly.pdbx_seq_one_letter_code
_entity_poly.pdbx_strand_id
1 'polypeptide(L)'
;GSMSVMAGTEKYTLFIGDAVNSEEEIRKAEDEIKYLEGFLASVMKKLSNEKFVQNAKPEVVENERKKKADAESKIATLRASISELKGGN
;
A
#
# COMPACT_ATOMS: atom_id res chain seq x y z
N GLY A 1 22.93 -15.93 9.92
CA GLY A 1 22.67 -17.08 10.84
C GLY A 1 21.22 -17.48 10.70
N SER A 2 20.90 -18.77 10.73
CA SER A 2 19.53 -19.25 10.53
C SER A 2 18.79 -19.40 11.87
N MET A 3 17.54 -18.94 11.94
CA MET A 3 16.66 -19.16 13.09
C MET A 3 15.60 -20.20 12.70
N SER A 4 15.54 -21.30 13.43
CA SER A 4 14.51 -22.33 13.21
C SER A 4 13.33 -22.05 14.13
N VAL A 5 12.13 -21.94 13.57
CA VAL A 5 10.88 -21.82 14.32
C VAL A 5 10.04 -23.07 14.08
N MET A 6 9.44 -23.62 15.15
CA MET A 6 8.54 -24.76 15.04
C MET A 6 7.10 -24.26 15.15
N ALA A 7 6.27 -24.61 14.17
CA ALA A 7 4.83 -24.44 14.22
C ALA A 7 4.20 -25.83 14.09
N GLY A 8 3.68 -26.38 15.19
CA GLY A 8 3.19 -27.76 15.24
C GLY A 8 4.31 -28.80 15.18
N THR A 9 4.13 -29.86 14.39
CA THR A 9 5.11 -30.96 14.16
C THR A 9 6.03 -30.72 12.96
N GLU A 10 5.87 -29.59 12.26
CA GLU A 10 6.67 -29.24 11.09
C GLU A 10 7.72 -28.18 11.44
N LYS A 11 8.95 -28.42 10.99
CA LYS A 11 10.10 -27.55 11.30
C LYS A 11 10.36 -26.59 10.15
N TYR A 12 10.17 -25.30 10.39
CA TYR A 12 10.44 -24.25 9.42
C TYR A 12 11.82 -23.64 9.69
N THR A 13 12.74 -23.84 8.75
CA THR A 13 14.09 -23.27 8.82
C THR A 13 14.11 -22.01 7.98
N LEU A 14 14.08 -20.84 8.61
CA LEU A 14 14.25 -19.58 7.88
C LEU A 14 15.75 -19.31 7.70
N PHE A 15 16.20 -19.41 6.45
CA PHE A 15 17.46 -18.83 6.02
C PHE A 15 17.25 -17.32 5.90
N ILE A 16 17.51 -16.59 7.00
CA ILE A 16 17.59 -15.14 6.97
C ILE A 16 18.92 -14.78 6.29
N GLY A 17 18.91 -14.81 4.96
CA GLY A 17 19.83 -14.05 4.14
C GLY A 17 19.21 -12.67 3.94
N ASP A 18 20.01 -11.61 4.09
CA ASP A 18 19.61 -10.20 3.91
C ASP A 18 18.67 -9.92 2.72
N ALA A 19 18.71 -10.73 1.67
CA ALA A 19 17.82 -10.63 0.51
C ALA A 19 16.31 -10.86 0.80
N VAL A 20 15.95 -11.69 1.80
CA VAL A 20 14.54 -12.01 2.10
C VAL A 20 13.82 -10.82 2.74
N ASN A 21 14.56 -9.99 3.49
CA ASN A 21 13.99 -8.80 4.13
C ASN A 21 13.52 -7.80 3.07
N SER A 22 14.32 -7.56 2.03
CA SER A 22 13.94 -6.66 0.93
C SER A 22 12.71 -7.15 0.17
N GLU A 23 12.61 -8.45 -0.16
CA GLU A 23 11.41 -9.00 -0.84
C GLU A 23 10.15 -8.93 0.03
N GLU A 24 10.24 -9.23 1.33
CA GLU A 24 9.09 -9.14 2.23
C GLU A 24 8.64 -7.69 2.43
N GLU A 25 9.57 -6.75 2.60
CA GLU A 25 9.27 -5.32 2.74
C GLU A 25 8.69 -4.73 1.45
N ILE A 26 9.22 -5.14 0.28
CA ILE A 26 8.61 -4.82 -1.03
C ILE A 26 7.18 -5.36 -1.08
N ARG A 27 6.95 -6.60 -0.68
CA ARG A 27 5.62 -7.23 -0.74
C ARG A 27 4.63 -6.54 0.20
N LYS A 28 5.05 -6.18 1.42
CA LYS A 28 4.23 -5.38 2.34
C LYS A 28 3.88 -4.02 1.74
N ALA A 29 4.86 -3.34 1.14
CA ALA A 29 4.62 -2.06 0.49
C ALA A 29 3.70 -2.19 -0.75
N GLU A 30 3.82 -3.27 -1.53
CA GLU A 30 2.91 -3.57 -2.65
C GLU A 30 1.48 -3.86 -2.17
N ASP A 31 1.31 -4.61 -1.08
CA ASP A 31 0.01 -4.86 -0.46
C ASP A 31 -0.60 -3.56 0.11
N GLU A 32 0.21 -2.69 0.71
CA GLU A 32 -0.22 -1.36 1.17
C GLU A 32 -0.63 -0.45 0.01
N ILE A 33 0.12 -0.46 -1.10
CA ILE A 33 -0.27 0.22 -2.34
C ILE A 33 -1.62 -0.29 -2.84
N LYS A 34 -1.84 -1.61 -2.89
CA LYS A 34 -3.13 -2.19 -3.30
C LYS A 34 -4.28 -1.73 -2.43
N TYR A 35 -4.08 -1.67 -1.11
CA TYR A 35 -5.07 -1.16 -0.18
C TYR A 35 -5.39 0.32 -0.46
N LEU A 36 -4.36 1.15 -0.64
CA LEU A 36 -4.52 2.57 -0.96
C LEU A 36 -5.17 2.77 -2.34
N GLU A 37 -4.85 1.96 -3.34
CA GLU A 37 -5.46 1.98 -4.67
C GLU A 37 -6.95 1.63 -4.59
N GLY A 38 -7.34 0.63 -3.80
CA GLY A 38 -8.74 0.29 -3.54
C GLY A 38 -9.51 1.38 -2.82
N PHE A 39 -8.86 2.04 -1.86
CA PHE A 39 -9.41 3.23 -1.18
C PHE A 39 -9.60 4.39 -2.16
N LEU A 40 -8.58 4.68 -2.98
CA LEU A 40 -8.62 5.71 -4.02
C LEU A 40 -9.73 5.44 -5.03
N ALA A 41 -9.91 4.18 -5.45
CA ALA A 41 -10.98 3.79 -6.37
C ALA A 41 -12.37 4.06 -5.79
N SER A 42 -12.55 3.81 -4.49
CA SER A 42 -13.81 4.10 -3.80
C SER A 42 -14.08 5.61 -3.71
N VAL A 43 -13.05 6.41 -3.42
CA VAL A 43 -13.14 7.88 -3.39
C VAL A 43 -13.40 8.45 -4.78
N MET A 44 -12.67 7.99 -5.80
CA MET A 44 -12.87 8.38 -7.19
C MET A 44 -14.27 8.01 -7.69
N LYS A 45 -14.80 6.85 -7.31
CA LYS A 45 -16.17 6.46 -7.68
C LYS A 45 -17.22 7.42 -7.09
N LYS A 46 -17.01 7.92 -5.88
CA LYS A 46 -17.88 8.96 -5.29
C LYS A 46 -17.72 10.30 -6.01
N LEU A 47 -16.48 10.74 -6.26
CA LEU A 47 -16.20 12.00 -6.95
C LEU A 47 -16.59 12.00 -8.43
N SER A 48 -16.58 10.84 -9.08
CA SER A 48 -17.01 10.66 -10.48
C SER A 48 -18.54 10.64 -10.60
N ASN A 49 -19.27 10.46 -9.50
CA ASN A 49 -20.71 10.56 -9.51
C ASN A 49 -21.10 12.04 -9.40
N GLU A 50 -21.48 12.65 -10.51
CA GLU A 50 -21.91 14.04 -10.55
C GLU A 50 -23.05 14.34 -9.58
N LYS A 51 -23.96 13.37 -9.34
CA LYS A 51 -25.01 13.54 -8.33
C LYS A 51 -24.45 13.66 -6.92
N PHE A 52 -23.36 12.95 -6.60
CA PHE A 52 -22.69 13.09 -5.31
C PHE A 52 -21.99 14.44 -5.22
N VAL A 53 -21.26 14.87 -6.25
CA VAL A 53 -20.57 16.17 -6.23
C VAL A 53 -21.55 17.35 -6.16
N GLN A 54 -22.71 17.24 -6.83
CA GLN A 54 -23.71 18.30 -6.85
C GLN A 54 -24.63 18.30 -5.62
N ASN A 55 -24.92 17.14 -5.00
CA ASN A 55 -25.84 17.06 -3.85
C ASN A 55 -25.12 16.89 -2.50
N ALA A 56 -23.84 16.49 -2.47
CA ALA A 56 -23.08 16.40 -1.23
C ALA A 56 -22.62 17.78 -0.77
N LYS A 57 -22.40 17.91 0.54
CA LYS A 57 -21.86 19.13 1.11
C LYS A 57 -20.47 19.42 0.51
N PRO A 58 -20.14 20.68 0.20
CA PRO A 58 -18.85 21.05 -0.37
C PRO A 58 -17.67 20.57 0.48
N GLU A 59 -17.81 20.61 1.82
CA GLU A 59 -16.82 20.07 2.76
C GLU A 59 -16.54 18.57 2.57
N VAL A 60 -17.57 17.77 2.26
CA VAL A 60 -17.41 16.33 2.01
C VAL A 60 -16.68 16.10 0.69
N VAL A 61 -17.04 16.84 -0.36
CA VAL A 61 -16.37 16.76 -1.67
C VAL A 61 -14.90 17.16 -1.55
N GLU A 62 -14.61 18.22 -0.80
CA GLU A 62 -13.25 18.70 -0.58
C GLU A 62 -12.43 17.72 0.26
N ASN A 63 -13.03 17.11 1.30
CA ASN A 63 -12.39 16.05 2.08
C ASN A 63 -12.10 14.80 1.24
N GLU A 64 -13.01 14.38 0.37
CA GLU A 64 -12.76 13.26 -0.54
C GLU A 64 -11.65 13.62 -1.56
N ARG A 65 -11.56 14.86 -2.04
CA ARG A 65 -10.43 15.33 -2.88
C ARG A 65 -9.10 15.35 -2.12
N LYS A 66 -9.09 15.80 -0.86
CA LYS A 66 -7.89 15.77 -0.01
C LYS A 66 -7.42 14.33 0.21
N LYS A 67 -8.33 13.44 0.62
CA LYS A 67 -8.06 12.00 0.76
C LYS A 67 -7.49 11.38 -0.51
N LYS A 68 -8.01 11.78 -1.69
CA LYS A 68 -7.48 11.34 -2.98
C LYS A 68 -6.01 11.77 -3.13
N ALA A 69 -5.71 13.04 -2.93
CA ALA A 69 -4.35 13.58 -3.05
C ALA A 69 -3.39 12.95 -2.03
N ASP A 70 -3.81 12.78 -0.78
CA ASP A 70 -3.03 12.11 0.27
C ASP A 70 -2.72 10.66 -0.09
N ALA A 71 -3.70 9.92 -0.60
CA ALA A 71 -3.51 8.53 -1.02
C ALA A 71 -2.60 8.42 -2.25
N GLU A 72 -2.77 9.28 -3.27
CA GLU A 72 -1.87 9.34 -4.43
C GLU A 72 -0.43 9.66 -4.02
N SER A 73 -0.24 10.61 -3.10
CA SER A 73 1.09 10.95 -2.59
C SER A 73 1.71 9.77 -1.84
N LYS A 74 0.96 9.08 -0.98
CA LYS A 74 1.45 7.89 -0.26
C LYS A 74 1.82 6.76 -1.21
N ILE A 75 0.97 6.48 -2.22
CA ILE A 75 1.26 5.46 -3.24
C ILE A 75 2.54 5.81 -3.99
N ALA A 76 2.74 7.09 -4.36
CA ALA A 76 3.94 7.53 -5.05
C ALA A 76 5.20 7.33 -4.18
N THR A 77 5.13 7.69 -2.89
CA THR A 77 6.23 7.46 -1.93
C THR A 77 6.53 5.97 -1.76
N LEU A 78 5.50 5.12 -1.55
CA LEU A 78 5.67 3.68 -1.41
C LEU A 78 6.26 3.04 -2.68
N ARG A 79 5.81 3.46 -3.87
CA ARG A 79 6.37 3.01 -5.15
C ARG A 79 7.83 3.43 -5.32
N ALA A 80 8.18 4.65 -4.90
CA ALA A 80 9.56 5.12 -4.91
C ALA A 80 10.43 4.27 -3.97
N SER A 81 9.99 4.02 -2.74
CA SER A 81 10.70 3.15 -1.79
C SER A 81 10.87 1.72 -2.31
N ILE A 82 9.83 1.13 -2.93
CA ILE A 82 9.95 -0.18 -3.59
C ILE A 82 10.98 -0.13 -4.72
N SER A 83 10.98 0.94 -5.53
CA SER A 83 11.93 1.10 -6.63
C SER A 83 13.36 1.26 -6.13
N GLU A 84 13.59 1.94 -5.01
CA GLU A 84 14.90 2.01 -4.36
C GLU A 84 15.32 0.65 -3.80
N LEU A 85 14.40 -0.11 -3.21
CA LEU A 85 14.66 -1.46 -2.70
C LEU A 85 14.90 -2.49 -3.81
N LYS A 86 14.21 -2.38 -4.95
CA LYS A 86 14.39 -3.26 -6.14
C LYS A 86 15.57 -2.85 -7.01
N GLY A 87 15.88 -1.56 -7.06
CA GLY A 87 16.92 -0.96 -7.91
C GLY A 87 18.22 -0.64 -7.19
N GLY A 88 18.29 -0.91 -5.87
CA GLY A 88 19.48 -0.76 -5.05
C GLY A 88 20.59 -1.68 -5.51
N ASN A 89 21.46 -1.12 -6.35
CA ASN A 89 22.78 -1.64 -6.73
C ASN A 89 23.79 -1.47 -5.59
#